data_AF-E9RTG7-F1
#
_entry.id   AF-E9RTG7-F1
#
_cell.length_a   1.000
_cell.length_b   1.000
_cell.length_c   1.000
_cell.angle_alpha   90.00
_cell.angle_beta   90.00
_cell.angle_gamma   90.00
#
_symmetry.space_group_name_H-M   'P 1'
#
loop_
_entity.id
_entity.type
_entity.pdbx_description
1 polymer ?
#
loop_
_entity_poly.entity_id
_entity_poly.type
_entity_poly.pdbx_seq_one_letter_code
_entity_poly.pdbx_strand_id
1 'polypeptide(L)' 'MTIGEHERLIYPSVFTYLTRNNKPTRQEYYRTDNGEVWEISHFENEKSEEFGKRMDALEYLSNKLDLAEAFGVL' A
#
# COMPACT_ATOMS: atom_id res chain seq x y z
N MET A 1 -12.86 23.00 -10.06
CA MET A 1 -12.81 21.56 -9.78
C MET A 1 -11.92 21.37 -8.57
N THR A 2 -12.52 21.30 -7.39
CA THR A 2 -11.82 20.90 -6.18
C THR A 2 -11.43 19.44 -6.37
N ILE A 3 -10.12 19.19 -6.44
CA ILE A 3 -9.51 17.88 -6.24
C ILE A 3 -9.88 17.53 -4.79
N GLY A 4 -11.09 17.02 -4.61
CA GLY A 4 -11.62 16.59 -3.33
C GLY A 4 -10.81 15.38 -2.93
N GLU A 5 -9.86 15.63 -2.03
CA GLU A 5 -9.57 14.81 -0.86
C GLU A 5 -9.33 13.34 -1.26
N HIS A 6 -8.10 12.83 -1.31
CA HIS A 6 -7.40 12.31 -0.13
C HIS A 6 -8.34 11.66 0.91
N GLU A 7 -9.48 11.10 0.48
CA GLU A 7 -10.32 10.18 1.23
C GLU A 7 -9.48 8.93 1.43
N ARG A 8 -8.65 9.04 2.46
CA ARG A 8 -7.99 8.00 3.22
C ARG A 8 -7.56 6.84 2.35
N LEU A 9 -6.29 6.84 1.94
CA LEU A 9 -5.52 5.59 1.96
C LEU A 9 -5.99 4.82 3.19
N ILE A 10 -6.65 3.67 2.98
CA ILE A 10 -7.34 2.95 4.07
C ILE A 10 -6.35 2.66 5.21
N TYR A 11 -5.05 2.59 4.88
CA TYR A 11 -3.94 2.45 5.83
C TYR A 11 -2.76 3.39 5.50
N PRO A 12 -2.77 4.66 5.96
CA PRO A 12 -1.68 5.61 5.69
C PRO A 12 -0.33 5.16 6.28
N SER A 13 -0.38 4.39 7.36
CA SER A 13 0.79 3.78 8.00
C SER A 13 1.46 2.74 7.11
N VAL A 14 0.69 1.92 6.39
CA VAL A 14 1.20 0.91 5.45
C VAL A 14 1.89 1.61 4.29
N PHE A 15 1.24 2.61 3.70
CA PHE A 15 1.85 3.39 2.62
C PHE A 15 3.15 4.07 3.06
N THR A 16 3.15 4.68 4.25
CA THR A 16 4.34 5.32 4.83
C THR A 16 5.46 4.31 5.07
N TYR A 17 5.13 3.11 5.54
CA TYR A 17 6.11 2.03 5.72
C TYR A 17 6.71 1.59 4.38
N LEU A 18 5.88 1.33 3.38
CA LEU A 18 6.30 0.90 2.06
C LEU A 18 7.22 1.94 1.38
N THR A 19 6.95 3.23 1.56
CA THR A 19 7.62 4.34 0.86
C THR A 19 8.67 5.09 1.69
N ARG A 20 8.97 4.66 2.92
CA ARG A 20 9.74 5.42 3.93
C ARG A 20 11.07 6.01 3.44
N ASN A 21 11.85 5.23 2.69
CA ASN A 21 13.12 5.68 2.08
C ASN A 21 13.03 5.72 0.55
N ASN A 22 11.81 5.62 0.04
CA ASN A 22 11.57 5.23 -1.31
C ASN A 22 10.26 5.83 -1.81
N LYS A 23 10.29 7.15 -1.98
CA LYS A 23 9.14 7.88 -2.48
C LYS A 23 8.89 7.52 -3.94
N PRO A 24 7.63 7.36 -4.34
CA PRO A 24 7.30 7.13 -5.75
C PRO A 24 7.82 8.29 -6.60
N THR A 25 8.32 7.96 -7.79
CA THR A 25 8.79 8.95 -8.77
C THR A 25 7.62 9.69 -9.39
N ARG A 26 6.47 9.02 -9.52
CA ARG A 26 5.20 9.57 -9.99
C ARG A 26 4.05 8.95 -9.21
N GLN A 27 3.05 9.77 -8.92
CA GLN A 27 1.84 9.35 -8.22
C GLN A 27 0.63 9.88 -9.00
N GLU A 28 -0.30 8.98 -9.28
CA GLU A 28 -1.50 9.27 -10.07
C GLU A 28 -2.75 8.83 -9.32
N TYR A 29 -3.84 9.55 -9.58
CA TYR A 29 -5.12 9.30 -8.95
C TYR A 29 -6.18 9.12 -10.02
N TYR A 30 -6.91 8.02 -9.92
CA TYR A 30 -7.98 7.66 -10.83
C TYR A 30 -9.27 7.52 -10.03
N ARG A 31 -10.37 8.05 -10.57
CA ARG A 31 -11.70 7.73 -10.04
C ARG A 31 -12.34 6.72 -10.98
N THR A 32 -12.74 5.58 -10.44
CA THR A 32 -13.45 4.53 -11.18
C THR A 32 -14.90 4.91 -11.40
N ASP A 33 -15.57 4.21 -12.31
CA ASP A 33 -16.98 4.44 -12.65
C ASP A 33 -17.94 4.20 -11.46
N ASN A 34 -17.54 3.38 -10.49
CA ASN A 34 -18.29 3.13 -9.24
C ASN A 34 -17.98 4.15 -8.13
N GLY A 35 -17.15 5.17 -8.39
CA GLY A 35 -16.82 6.24 -7.46
C GLY A 35 -15.65 5.97 -6.52
N GLU A 36 -15.02 4.80 -6.60
CA GLU A 36 -13.78 4.53 -5.85
C GLU A 36 -12.62 5.40 -6.37
N VAL A 37 -11.71 5.75 -5.46
CA VAL A 37 -10.49 6.47 -5.81
C VAL A 37 -9.32 5.51 -5.70
N TRP A 38 -8.60 5.35 -6.80
CA TRP A 38 -7.43 4.50 -6.94
C TRP A 38 -6.17 5.37 -6.98
N GLU A 39 -5.17 4.96 -6.22
CA GLU A 39 -3.85 5.59 -6.21
C GLU A 39 -2.83 4.66 -6.87
N ILE A 40 -2.15 5.15 -7.90
CA ILE A 40 -1.09 4.42 -8.59
C ILE A 40 0.25 5.11 -8.30
N SER A 41 1.14 4.38 -7.65
CA SER A 41 2.49 4.81 -7.31
C SER A 41 3.52 4.12 -8.21
N HIS A 42 4.34 4.90 -8.91
CA HIS A 42 5.39 4.39 -9.80
C HIS A 42 6.77 4.48 -9.15
N PHE A 43 7.55 3.40 -9.22
CA PHE A 43 8.89 3.28 -8.67
C PHE A 43 9.90 2.91 -9.78
N GLU A 44 11.11 3.47 -9.74
CA GLU A 44 12.17 3.16 -10.73
C GLU A 44 13.17 2.12 -10.19
N ASN A 45 13.39 1.03 -10.92
CA ASN A 45 14.40 -0.03 -10.74
C ASN A 45 14.93 -0.29 -9.32
N GLU A 46 16.00 0.36 -8.86
CA GLU A 46 16.60 0.12 -7.53
C GLU A 46 15.62 0.35 -6.38
N LYS A 47 14.68 1.27 -6.59
CA LYS A 47 13.57 1.55 -5.68
C LYS A 47 12.51 0.45 -5.70
N SER A 48 12.37 -0.30 -6.78
CA SER A 48 11.39 -1.39 -6.84
C SER A 48 11.77 -2.57 -5.93
N GLU A 49 13.06 -2.89 -5.80
CA GLU A 49 13.51 -4.02 -4.98
C GLU A 49 13.25 -3.82 -3.48
N GLU A 50 13.56 -2.64 -2.94
CA GLU A 50 13.32 -2.36 -1.52
C GLU A 50 11.82 -2.30 -1.21
N PHE A 51 11.02 -1.80 -2.15
CA PHE A 51 9.56 -1.81 -2.06
C PHE A 51 9.02 -3.25 -2.04
N GLY A 52 9.49 -4.11 -2.95
CA GLY A 52 9.14 -5.54 -2.99
C GLY A 52 9.44 -6.26 -1.68
N LYS A 53 10.64 -6.10 -1.11
CA LYS A 53 11.01 -6.72 0.18
C LYS A 53 10.09 -6.32 1.34
N ARG A 54 9.61 -5.07 1.34
CA ARG A 54 8.66 -4.58 2.36
C ARG A 54 7.26 -5.15 2.14
N MET A 55 6.84 -5.33 0.88
CA MET A 55 5.59 -6.03 0.56
C MET A 55 5.64 -7.49 1.02
N ASP A 56 6.72 -8.21 0.72
CA ASP A 56 6.91 -9.60 1.15
C ASP A 56 6.81 -9.75 2.68
N ALA A 57 7.37 -8.79 3.42
CA ALA A 57 7.30 -8.78 4.88
C ALA A 57 5.86 -8.58 5.40
N LEU A 58 5.07 -7.70 4.76
CA LEU A 58 3.67 -7.50 5.12
C LEU A 58 2.83 -8.72 4.78
N GLU A 59 3.04 -9.35 3.63
CA GLU A 59 2.35 -10.57 3.24
C GLU A 59 2.65 -11.72 4.21
N TYR A 60 3.92 -11.88 4.59
CA TYR A 60 4.31 -12.87 5.61
C TYR A 60 3.63 -12.64 6.96
N LEU A 61 3.50 -11.38 7.40
CA LEU A 61 2.80 -11.04 8.64
C LEU A 61 1.29 -11.29 8.54
N SER A 62 0.67 -10.95 7.41
CA SER A 62 -0.75 -11.25 7.15
C SER A 62 -1.00 -12.76 7.24
N ASN A 63 -0.20 -13.55 6.52
CA ASN A 63 -0.31 -15.01 6.52
C ASN A 63 -0.14 -15.60 7.93
N LYS A 64 0.73 -15.02 8.76
CA LYS A 64 0.88 -15.46 10.16
C LYS A 64 -0.34 -15.16 11.01
N LEU A 65 -0.96 -13.99 10.83
CA LEU A 65 -2.17 -13.61 11.54
C LEU A 65 -3.32 -14.54 11.15
N ASP A 66 -3.49 -14.79 9.85
CA ASP A 66 -4.51 -15.71 9.33
C ASP A 66 -4.33 -17.13 9.91
N LEU A 67 -3.10 -17.62 9.99
CA LEU A 67 -2.79 -18.91 10.60
C LEU A 67 -3.10 -18.92 12.11
N ALA A 68 -2.71 -17.88 12.84
CA ALA A 68 -2.94 -17.79 14.28
C ALA A 68 -4.45 -17.70 14.61
N GLU A 69 -5.24 -16.99 13.81
CA GLU A 69 -6.69 -16.98 13.90
C GLU A 69 -7.29 -18.36 13.60
N ALA A 70 -6.83 -19.04 12.54
CA ALA A 70 -7.27 -20.39 12.18
C ALA A 70 -6.98 -21.45 13.26
N PHE A 71 -5.89 -21.28 14.02
CA PHE A 71 -5.55 -22.16 15.15
C PHE A 71 -6.18 -21.72 16.49
N GLY A 72 -6.98 -20.63 16.51
CA GLY A 72 -7.64 -20.13 17.71
C GLY A 72 -6.68 -19.61 18.77
N VAL A 73 -5.52 -19.12 18.35
CA VAL A 73 -4.47 -18.59 19.25
C VAL A 73 -4.50 -17.07 19.35
N LEU A 74 -5.47 -16.44 18.69
CA LEU A 74 -5.73 -15.00 18.63
C LEU A 74 -7.17 -14.69 19.03
#